data_AF-A0A4U9HFH7-F1
#
_entry.id   AF-A0A4U9HFH7-F1
#
_cell.length_a   1.000
_cell.length_b   1.000
_cell.length_c   1.000
_cell.angle_alpha   90.00
_cell.angle_beta   90.00
_cell.angle_gamma   90.00
#
_symmetry.space_group_name_H-M   'P 1'
#
loop_
_entity.id
_entity.type
_entity.pdbx_description
1 polymer ?
#
loop_
_entity_poly.entity_id
_entity_poly.type
_entity_poly.pdbx_seq_one_letter_code
_entity_poly.pdbx_strand_id
1 'polypeptide(L)' 'MVNNHISLHARTRFENSADYQRCLLRCWLSSEFTRPLPDSFMPLFHHTHAGVLRGGICVATEVSS' A
#
# COMPACT_ATOMS: atom_id res chain seq x y z
N MET A 1 5.80 11.65 -0.27
CA MET A 1 6.26 10.25 -0.22
C MET A 1 5.89 9.69 1.15
N VAL A 2 5.38 8.47 1.25
CA VAL A 2 4.95 7.85 2.52
C VAL A 2 5.74 6.57 2.74
N ASN A 3 6.20 6.33 3.97
CA ASN A 3 6.82 5.06 4.35
C ASN A 3 5.71 4.04 4.70
N ASN A 4 5.43 3.15 3.75
CA ASN A 4 4.35 2.16 3.86
C ASN A 4 4.54 1.15 5.01
N HIS A 5 5.76 0.97 5.55
CA HIS A 5 6.04 -0.03 6.58
C HIS A 5 5.80 0.48 8.02
N ILE A 6 5.72 1.80 8.23
CA ILE A 6 5.53 2.40 9.56
C ILE A 6 4.40 3.43 9.62
N SER A 7 3.73 3.70 8.50
CA SER A 7 2.70 4.73 8.40
C SER A 7 1.45 4.22 7.71
N LEU A 8 0.37 4.14 8.48
CA LEU A 8 -0.98 3.99 7.95
C LEU A 8 -1.50 5.35 7.50
N HIS A 9 -2.19 5.38 6.38
CA HIS A 9 -2.75 6.60 5.81
C HIS A 9 -4.12 6.31 5.20
N ALA A 10 -5.03 7.27 5.35
CA ALA A 10 -6.41 7.18 4.87
C ALA A 10 -6.81 8.48 4.17
N ARG A 11 -7.97 8.45 3.51
CA ARG A 11 -8.57 9.61 2.86
C ARG A 11 -9.90 9.94 3.53
N THR A 12 -10.19 11.23 3.70
CA THR A 12 -11.51 11.72 4.08
C THR A 12 -12.49 11.64 2.90
N ARG A 13 -13.79 11.76 3.19
CA ARG A 13 -14.84 11.85 2.17
C ARG A 13 -14.56 13.02 1.22
N PHE A 14 -14.77 12.80 -0.07
CA PHE A 14 -14.65 13.80 -1.12
C PHE A 14 -15.63 13.50 -2.24
N GLU A 15 -16.27 14.53 -2.77
CA GLU A 15 -17.24 14.45 -3.85
C GLU A 15 -16.72 15.24 -5.04
N ASN A 16 -16.76 14.62 -6.21
CA ASN A 16 -16.38 15.28 -7.46
C ASN A 16 -17.50 16.24 -7.92
N SER A 17 -17.15 17.27 -8.68
CA SER A 17 -18.09 18.12 -9.42
C SER A 17 -17.79 18.12 -10.92
N ALA A 18 -18.67 18.73 -11.73
CA ALA A 18 -18.45 18.85 -13.17
C ALA A 18 -17.11 19.54 -13.49
N ASP A 19 -16.76 20.56 -12.71
CA ASP A 19 -15.56 21.37 -12.93
C ASP A 19 -14.32 20.88 -12.15
N TYR A 20 -14.51 20.04 -11.12
CA TYR A 20 -13.43 19.59 -10.25
C TYR A 20 -13.47 18.07 -10.02
N GLN A 21 -12.49 17.39 -10.63
CA GLN A 21 -12.25 15.96 -10.48
C GLN A 21 -10.88 15.73 -9.83
N ARG A 22 -10.81 14.82 -8.86
CA ARG A 22 -9.54 14.44 -8.25
C ARG A 22 -8.84 13.38 -9.10
N CYS A 23 -7.70 13.75 -9.71
CA CYS A 23 -6.82 12.81 -10.41
C CYS A 23 -5.48 12.71 -9.68
N LEU A 24 -5.10 11.50 -9.23
CA LEU A 24 -3.85 11.26 -8.49
C LEU A 24 -3.03 10.16 -9.17
N LEU A 25 -1.74 10.41 -9.32
CA LEU A 25 -0.76 9.39 -9.71
C LEU A 25 -0.14 8.79 -8.45
N ARG A 26 -0.09 7.46 -8.39
CA ARG A 26 0.53 6.70 -7.30
C ARG A 26 1.62 5.79 -7.85
N CYS A 27 2.80 5.85 -7.24
CA CYS A 27 3.93 4.99 -7.55
C CYS A 27 4.38 4.25 -6.27
N TRP A 28 4.81 3.01 -6.43
CA TRP A 28 5.39 2.20 -5.37
C TRP A 28 6.90 2.14 -5.57
N LEU A 29 7.65 2.36 -4.50
CA LEU A 29 9.12 2.35 -4.53
C LEU A 29 9.62 1.18 -3.69
N SER A 30 10.55 0.41 -4.25
CA SER A 30 11.33 -0.59 -3.54
C SER A 30 12.79 -0.47 -3.97
N SER A 31 13.72 -0.58 -3.04
CA SER A 31 15.16 -0.57 -3.33
C SER A 31 15.73 -1.95 -3.04
N GLU A 32 16.60 -2.43 -3.93
CA GLU A 32 17.34 -3.69 -3.77
C GLU A 32 18.21 -3.72 -2.49
N PHE A 33 18.58 -2.55 -1.97
CA PHE A 33 19.38 -2.41 -0.74
C PHE A 33 18.53 -2.32 0.54
N THR A 34 17.21 -2.56 0.45
CA THR A 34 16.34 -2.58 1.64
C THR A 34 16.54 -3.83 2.46
N ARG A 35 16.43 -3.72 3.79
CA ARG A 35 16.38 -4.91 4.66
C ARG A 35 15.07 -5.68 4.44
N PRO A 36 15.08 -7.02 4.58
CA PRO A 36 13.84 -7.78 4.61
C PRO A 36 12.98 -7.34 5.81
N LEU A 37 11.66 -7.46 5.64
CA LEU A 37 10.71 -7.29 6.74
C LEU A 37 10.68 -8.56 7.61
N PRO A 38 10.25 -8.47 8.88
CA PRO A 38 9.98 -9.66 9.69
C PRO A 38 8.92 -10.56 9.03
N ASP A 39 9.05 -11.88 9.16
CA ASP A 39 8.11 -12.83 8.53
C ASP A 39 6.65 -12.66 8.99
N SER A 40 6.45 -12.13 10.20
CA SER A 40 5.12 -11.78 10.73
C SER A 40 4.40 -10.69 9.93
N PHE A 41 5.10 -9.97 9.05
CA PHE A 41 4.53 -8.91 8.20
C PHE A 41 3.97 -9.45 6.88
N MET A 42 4.25 -10.71 6.55
CA MET A 42 3.81 -11.37 5.32
C MET A 42 2.29 -11.35 5.13
N PRO A 43 1.43 -11.54 6.17
CA PRO A 43 -0.02 -11.41 6.02
C PRO A 43 -0.48 -10.00 5.59
N LEU A 44 0.31 -8.97 5.87
CA LEU A 44 -0.02 -7.57 5.57
C LEU A 44 0.57 -7.08 4.24
N PHE A 45 1.76 -7.54 3.85
CA PHE A 45 2.52 -6.93 2.75
C PHE A 45 2.85 -7.88 1.59
N HIS A 46 2.20 -9.04 1.49
CA HIS A 46 2.39 -10.08 0.47
C HIS A 46 3.77 -10.79 0.50
N HIS A 47 4.88 -10.04 0.64
CA HIS A 47 6.26 -10.54 0.67
C HIS A 47 7.13 -9.79 1.67
N THR A 48 8.11 -10.49 2.27
CA THR A 48 9.05 -9.91 3.25
C THR A 48 10.47 -9.76 2.71
N HIS A 49 10.83 -10.40 1.60
CA HIS A 49 12.16 -10.31 0.99
C HIS A 49 12.58 -8.88 0.61
N ALA A 50 13.87 -8.59 0.73
CA ALA A 50 14.51 -7.34 0.29
C ALA A 50 14.25 -7.05 -1.19
N GLY A 51 14.12 -5.77 -1.56
CA GLY A 51 14.00 -5.36 -2.97
C GLY A 51 12.70 -5.71 -3.68
N VAL A 52 11.81 -6.49 -3.06
CA VAL A 52 10.53 -6.86 -3.68
C VAL A 52 9.54 -5.70 -3.63
N LEU A 53 8.81 -5.47 -4.72
CA LEU A 53 7.70 -4.53 -4.76
C LEU A 53 6.49 -5.16 -4.04
N ARG A 54 6.04 -4.54 -2.94
CA ARG A 54 4.98 -5.08 -2.08
C ARG A 54 3.59 -4.50 -2.35
N GLY A 55 3.52 -3.29 -2.91
CA GLY A 55 2.25 -2.63 -3.15
C GLY A 55 1.54 -2.21 -1.85
N GLY A 56 0.21 -2.28 -1.86
CA GLY A 56 -0.64 -1.93 -0.73
C GLY A 56 -0.68 -3.00 0.37
N ILE A 57 -1.48 -2.74 1.40
CA ILE A 57 -1.73 -3.72 2.47
C ILE A 57 -2.78 -4.74 1.98
N CYS A 58 -2.58 -6.02 2.29
CA CYS A 58 -3.56 -7.07 2.07
C CYS A 58 -4.87 -6.74 2.78
N VAL A 59 -5.97 -6.70 2.04
CA VAL A 59 -7.32 -6.65 2.61
C VAL A 59 -7.83 -8.08 2.66
N ALA A 60 -8.30 -8.53 3.83
CA ALA A 60 -8.97 -9.81 3.93
C ALA A 60 -10.25 -9.73 3.09
N THR A 61 -10.31 -10.47 1.98
CA THR A 61 -11.55 -10.63 1.22
C THR A 61 -12.37 -11.69 1.94
N GLU A 62 -13.53 -11.33 2.50
CA GLU A 62 -14.50 -12.34 2.89
C GLU A 62 -14.92 -13.11 1.63
N VAL A 63 -14.64 -14.41 1.61
CA VAL A 63 -15.13 -15.30 0.57
C VAL A 63 -16.57 -15.63 0.94
N SER A 64 -17.54 -14.93 0.34
CA SER A 64 -18.92 -15.38 0.35
C SER A 64 -18.96 -16.75 -0.33
N SER A 65 -19.29 -17.79 0.46
CA SER A 65 -19.56 -19.15 -0.02
C SER A 65 -20.94 -19.25 -0.65
#